data_AF-A0A0C2DD81-F1
#
_entry.id   AF-A0A0C2DD81-F1
#
_cell.length_a   1.000
_cell.length_b   1.000
_cell.length_c   1.000
_cell.angle_alpha   90.00
_cell.angle_beta   90.00
_cell.angle_gamma   90.00
#
_symmetry.space_group_name_H-M   'P 1'
#
loop_
_entity.id
_entity.type
_entity.pdbx_description
1 polymer ?
#
loop_
_entity_poly.entity_id
_entity_poly.type
_entity_poly.pdbx_seq_one_letter_code
_entity_poly.pdbx_strand_id
1 'polypeptide(L)'
;MSKPPSNDQQKLRAGRLSVGVAALLLTIGALRFATDTLYEFNPDYWRAVDGTPLRYLIRAPSDGTWLGDLNAQFFKLLSIPAGLGLVWLAHRFGSGTLEHKAHSFRDPVIRAVWIGSFLAGFTLIELDKQLSLFGMGSVMVTGESAWLNHLAHLASAGVAWVLTGALRFEPLTQAEIDLQRELDALEPQPPHG
;
A
#
# COMPACT_ATOMS: atom_id res chain seq x y z
N MET A 1 -7.04 34.30 -13.34
CA MET A 1 -7.96 33.40 -12.60
C MET A 1 -8.31 32.21 -13.49
N SER A 2 -7.84 31.01 -13.18
CA SER A 2 -8.20 29.80 -13.92
C SER A 2 -9.64 29.39 -13.56
N LYS A 3 -10.49 29.13 -14.55
CA LYS A 3 -11.82 28.54 -14.33
C LYS A 3 -11.68 27.22 -13.54
N PRO A 4 -12.59 26.93 -12.59
CA PRO A 4 -12.58 25.64 -11.92
C PRO A 4 -12.73 24.51 -12.96
N PRO A 5 -12.00 23.40 -12.80
CA PRO A 5 -12.06 22.28 -13.73
C PRO A 5 -13.47 21.68 -13.75
N SER A 6 -13.92 21.24 -14.93
CA SER A 6 -15.22 20.55 -15.08
C SER A 6 -15.27 19.29 -14.19
N ASN A 7 -16.48 18.86 -13.82
CA ASN A 7 -16.68 17.68 -12.97
C ASN A 7 -15.90 16.45 -13.49
N ASP A 8 -15.95 16.21 -14.80
CA ASP A 8 -15.19 15.15 -15.47
C ASP A 8 -13.68 15.26 -15.25
N GLN A 9 -13.10 16.47 -15.39
CA GLN A 9 -11.68 16.68 -15.15
C GLN A 9 -11.29 16.39 -13.69
N GLN A 10 -12.18 16.68 -12.74
CA GLN A 10 -11.94 16.39 -11.32
C GLN A 10 -11.95 14.87 -11.07
N LYS A 11 -12.92 14.15 -11.65
CA LYS A 11 -12.98 12.68 -11.59
C LYS A 11 -11.72 12.04 -12.18
N LEU A 12 -11.33 12.45 -13.39
CA LEU A 12 -10.10 11.98 -14.05
C LEU A 12 -8.85 12.20 -13.21
N ARG A 13 -8.71 13.40 -12.61
CA ARG A 13 -7.58 13.71 -11.72
C ARG A 13 -7.59 12.80 -10.50
N ALA A 14 -8.75 12.60 -9.88
CA ALA A 14 -8.84 11.79 -8.66
C ALA A 14 -8.58 10.29 -8.92
N GLY A 15 -9.02 9.77 -10.07
CA GLY A 15 -8.71 8.40 -10.50
C GLY A 15 -7.22 8.20 -10.74
N ARG A 16 -6.60 9.11 -11.50
CA ARG A 16 -5.15 9.09 -11.78
C ARG A 16 -4.32 9.23 -10.51
N LEU A 17 -4.73 10.11 -9.60
CA LEU A 17 -4.07 10.26 -8.30
C LEU A 17 -4.15 8.97 -7.49
N SER A 18 -5.31 8.31 -7.44
CA SER A 18 -5.48 7.06 -6.71
C SER A 18 -4.59 5.95 -7.28
N VAL A 19 -4.52 5.82 -8.61
CA VAL A 19 -3.59 4.90 -9.28
C VAL A 19 -2.14 5.25 -8.96
N GLY A 20 -1.76 6.53 -9.05
CA GLY A 20 -0.40 6.98 -8.76
C GLY A 20 0.03 6.67 -7.32
N VAL A 21 -0.85 6.93 -6.34
CA VAL A 21 -0.61 6.61 -4.92
C VAL A 21 -0.47 5.10 -4.73
N ALA A 22 -1.38 4.30 -5.29
CA ALA A 22 -1.32 2.85 -5.14
C ALA A 22 -0.07 2.23 -5.82
N ALA A 23 0.32 2.73 -6.99
CA ALA A 23 1.53 2.30 -7.70
C ALA A 23 2.81 2.70 -6.96
N LEU A 24 2.85 3.89 -6.36
CA LEU A 24 3.96 4.33 -5.53
C LEU A 24 4.11 3.45 -4.29
N LEU A 25 3.00 3.19 -3.59
CA LEU A 25 2.98 2.30 -2.42
C LEU A 25 3.44 0.89 -2.78
N LEU A 26 2.97 0.34 -3.90
CA LEU A 26 3.43 -0.96 -4.41
C LEU A 26 4.94 -0.95 -4.71
N THR A 27 5.44 0.10 -5.36
CA THR A 27 6.87 0.23 -5.68
C THR A 27 7.73 0.28 -4.41
N ILE A 28 7.31 1.07 -3.42
CA ILE A 28 7.96 1.16 -2.10
C ILE A 28 7.96 -0.20 -1.41
N GLY A 29 6.82 -0.90 -1.40
CA GLY A 29 6.70 -2.24 -0.81
C GLY A 29 7.56 -3.29 -1.52
N ALA A 30 7.57 -3.29 -2.84
CA ALA A 30 8.38 -4.22 -3.64
C ALA A 30 9.88 -3.97 -3.46
N LEU A 31 10.30 -2.70 -3.45
CA LEU A 31 11.68 -2.32 -3.15
C LEU A 31 12.08 -2.84 -1.77
N ARG A 32 11.23 -2.62 -0.75
CA ARG A 32 11.53 -3.09 0.59
C ARG A 32 11.61 -4.60 0.67
N PHE A 33 10.63 -5.30 0.12
CA PHE A 33 10.63 -6.75 0.09
C PHE A 33 11.93 -7.28 -0.54
N ALA A 34 12.32 -6.75 -1.70
CA ALA A 34 13.57 -7.13 -2.36
C ALA A 34 14.80 -6.86 -1.48
N THR A 35 14.85 -5.73 -0.79
CA THR A 35 15.97 -5.37 0.09
C THR A 35 15.99 -6.15 1.40
N ASP A 36 14.82 -6.55 1.91
CA ASP A 36 14.68 -7.42 3.08
C ASP A 36 15.22 -8.81 2.74
N THR A 37 14.81 -9.36 1.60
CA THR A 37 15.33 -10.62 1.06
C THR A 37 16.82 -10.55 0.77
N LEU A 38 17.31 -9.45 0.17
CA LEU A 38 18.73 -9.29 -0.13
C LEU A 38 19.58 -9.26 1.15
N TYR A 39 19.09 -8.65 2.23
CA TYR A 39 19.77 -8.65 3.54
C TYR A 39 19.91 -10.06 4.11
N GLU A 40 18.95 -10.96 3.87
CA GLU A 40 19.02 -12.36 4.32
C GLU A 40 20.13 -13.14 3.58
N PHE A 41 20.36 -12.84 2.29
CA PHE A 41 21.44 -13.47 1.52
C PHE A 41 22.81 -12.80 1.70
N ASN A 42 22.83 -11.49 1.88
CA ASN A 42 24.04 -10.69 2.05
C ASN A 42 23.77 -9.55 3.06
N PRO A 43 24.03 -9.77 4.36
CA PRO A 43 23.78 -8.77 5.40
C PRO A 43 24.57 -7.46 5.25
N ASP A 44 25.62 -7.45 4.43
CA ASP A 44 26.50 -6.31 4.21
C ASP A 44 26.24 -5.56 2.88
N TYR A 45 25.21 -5.94 2.11
CA TYR A 45 24.93 -5.36 0.78
C TYR A 45 24.76 -3.83 0.82
N TRP A 46 24.22 -3.30 1.92
CA TRP A 46 23.96 -1.87 2.13
C TRP A 46 25.25 -1.05 2.15
N ARG A 47 26.42 -1.66 2.45
CA ARG A 47 27.71 -0.95 2.50
C ARG A 47 28.07 -0.32 1.16
N ALA A 48 27.58 -0.86 0.05
CA ALA A 48 27.81 -0.30 -1.29
C ALA A 48 27.21 1.10 -1.48
N VAL A 49 26.24 1.49 -0.64
CA VAL A 49 25.58 2.81 -0.69
C VAL A 49 25.74 3.59 0.61
N ASP A 50 26.65 3.17 1.49
CA ASP A 50 26.92 3.85 2.75
C ASP A 50 27.43 5.28 2.50
N GLY A 51 27.02 6.22 3.37
CA GLY A 51 27.28 7.65 3.20
C GLY A 51 26.48 8.34 2.09
N THR A 52 25.59 7.64 1.38
CA THR A 52 24.72 8.23 0.35
C THR A 52 23.25 8.26 0.80
N PRO A 53 22.41 9.16 0.26
CA PRO A 53 20.98 9.19 0.58
C PRO A 53 20.22 7.90 0.19
N LEU A 54 20.76 7.11 -0.74
CA LEU A 54 20.15 5.85 -1.18
C LEU A 54 20.04 4.82 -0.05
N ARG A 55 20.88 4.92 0.99
CA ARG A 55 20.81 4.05 2.18
C ARG A 55 19.44 4.06 2.85
N TYR A 56 18.69 5.17 2.77
CA TYR A 56 17.38 5.33 3.42
C TYR A 56 16.23 4.77 2.59
N LEU A 57 16.50 4.27 1.38
CA LEU A 57 15.53 3.63 0.50
C LEU A 57 15.61 2.10 0.52
N ILE A 58 16.64 1.55 1.16
CA ILE A 58 16.91 0.11 1.24
C ILE A 58 16.95 -0.34 2.70
N ARG A 59 16.77 -1.64 2.98
CA ARG A 59 16.99 -2.19 4.33
C ARG A 59 18.46 -2.04 4.74
N ALA A 60 18.75 -1.09 5.64
CA ALA A 60 20.08 -0.88 6.19
C ALA A 60 20.01 -0.72 7.72
N PRO A 61 21.10 -1.00 8.45
CA PRO A 61 21.21 -0.64 9.85
C PRO A 61 21.02 0.85 10.10
N SER A 62 20.51 1.17 11.30
CA SER A 62 20.50 2.57 11.74
C SER A 62 21.93 3.09 11.88
N ASP A 63 22.18 4.30 11.37
CA ASP A 63 23.40 5.09 11.62
C ASP A 63 23.30 5.94 12.89
N GLY A 64 22.24 5.79 13.68
CA GLY A 64 21.94 6.64 14.83
C GLY A 64 21.37 8.01 14.46
N THR A 65 21.10 8.28 13.18
CA THR A 65 20.33 9.45 12.76
C THR A 65 18.83 9.17 12.81
N TRP A 66 18.02 10.23 12.92
CA TRP A 66 16.57 10.10 12.86
C TRP A 66 16.08 9.42 11.57
N LEU A 67 16.73 9.68 10.42
CA LEU A 67 16.39 9.04 9.14
C LEU A 67 16.80 7.56 9.12
N GLY A 68 17.92 7.21 9.73
CA GLY A 68 18.38 5.82 9.89
C GLY A 68 17.42 5.02 10.77
N ASP A 69 17.01 5.58 11.89
CA ASP A 69 16.01 4.96 12.77
C ASP A 69 14.66 4.84 12.07
N LEU A 70 14.22 5.86 11.32
CA LEU A 70 12.99 5.82 10.55
C LEU A 70 13.01 4.70 9.50
N ASN A 71 14.11 4.54 8.78
CA ASN A 71 14.28 3.48 7.78
C ASN A 71 14.35 2.07 8.40
N ALA A 72 15.09 1.90 9.49
CA ALA A 72 15.24 0.60 10.16
C ALA A 72 13.93 0.19 10.86
N GLN A 73 13.34 1.10 11.64
CA GLN A 73 12.23 0.81 12.54
C GLN A 73 10.85 1.05 11.91
N PHE A 74 10.67 2.19 11.24
CA PHE A 74 9.34 2.73 10.90
C PHE A 74 8.91 2.55 9.45
N PHE A 75 9.78 2.00 8.58
CA PHE A 75 9.36 1.60 7.24
C PHE A 75 8.18 0.60 7.27
N LYS A 76 8.08 -0.19 8.35
CA LYS A 76 6.96 -1.10 8.64
C LYS A 76 5.60 -0.42 8.68
N LEU A 77 5.54 0.90 8.92
CA LEU A 77 4.29 1.68 8.82
C LEU A 77 3.67 1.61 7.42
N LEU A 78 4.48 1.42 6.39
CA LEU A 78 4.02 1.36 5.00
C LEU A 78 3.75 -0.06 4.51
N SER A 79 4.02 -1.10 5.31
CA SER A 79 3.97 -2.50 4.83
C SER A 79 2.55 -2.95 4.48
N ILE A 80 1.56 -2.66 5.35
CA ILE A 80 0.15 -2.99 5.09
C ILE A 80 -0.44 -2.07 4.01
N PRO A 81 -0.22 -0.73 4.03
CA PRO A 81 -0.60 0.15 2.92
C PRO A 81 -0.08 -0.29 1.55
N ALA A 82 1.18 -0.74 1.46
CA ALA A 82 1.76 -1.23 0.22
C ALA A 82 1.03 -2.48 -0.31
N GLY A 83 0.77 -3.46 0.58
CA GLY A 83 -0.02 -4.65 0.24
C GLY A 83 -1.44 -4.30 -0.23
N LEU A 84 -2.11 -3.36 0.44
CA LEU A 84 -3.45 -2.92 0.03
C LEU A 84 -3.44 -2.09 -1.26
N GLY A 85 -2.36 -1.38 -1.56
CA GLY A 85 -2.14 -0.74 -2.86
C GLY A 85 -2.20 -1.75 -4.00
N LEU A 86 -1.57 -2.92 -3.83
CA LEU A 86 -1.64 -4.03 -4.78
C LEU A 86 -3.07 -4.57 -4.92
N VAL A 87 -3.75 -4.85 -3.79
CA VAL A 87 -5.13 -5.36 -3.79
C VAL A 87 -6.07 -4.37 -4.48
N TRP A 88 -5.91 -3.08 -4.22
CA TRP A 88 -6.71 -2.03 -4.86
C TRP A 88 -6.46 -1.97 -6.37
N LEU A 89 -5.19 -2.00 -6.82
CA LEU A 89 -4.85 -2.03 -8.24
C LEU A 89 -5.48 -3.24 -8.93
N ALA A 90 -5.43 -4.41 -8.29
CA ALA A 90 -6.08 -5.62 -8.80
C ALA A 90 -7.60 -5.44 -8.97
N HIS A 91 -8.29 -4.81 -8.01
CA HIS A 91 -9.71 -4.48 -8.15
C HIS A 91 -9.95 -3.46 -9.27
N ARG A 92 -9.13 -2.39 -9.35
CA ARG A 92 -9.30 -1.31 -10.32
C ARG A 92 -9.22 -1.80 -11.76
N PHE A 93 -8.25 -2.67 -12.04
CA PHE A 93 -7.97 -3.21 -13.36
C PHE A 93 -8.60 -4.60 -13.59
N GLY A 94 -9.34 -5.14 -12.62
CA GLY A 94 -10.15 -6.35 -12.78
C GLY A 94 -11.38 -6.14 -13.68
N SER A 95 -12.23 -7.16 -13.75
CA SER A 95 -13.50 -7.13 -14.48
C SER A 95 -14.60 -6.36 -13.73
N GLY A 96 -15.66 -5.96 -14.45
CA GLY A 96 -16.84 -5.29 -13.89
C GLY A 96 -16.81 -3.75 -14.00
N THR A 97 -17.93 -3.12 -13.66
CA THR A 97 -18.10 -1.66 -13.66
C THR A 97 -17.27 -1.01 -12.54
N LEU A 98 -16.94 0.29 -12.70
CA LEU A 98 -16.21 1.03 -11.66
C LEU A 98 -16.98 1.07 -10.33
N GLU A 99 -18.30 1.18 -10.40
CA GLU A 99 -19.17 1.14 -9.22
C GLU A 99 -19.10 -0.20 -8.50
N HIS A 100 -19.24 -1.31 -9.24
CA HIS A 100 -19.14 -2.64 -8.65
C HIS A 100 -17.79 -2.86 -7.96
N LYS A 101 -16.69 -2.49 -8.64
CA LYS A 101 -15.34 -2.55 -8.09
C LYS A 101 -15.20 -1.71 -6.82
N ALA A 102 -15.75 -0.50 -6.82
CA ALA A 102 -15.74 0.40 -5.67
C ALA A 102 -16.52 -0.20 -4.49
N HIS A 103 -17.72 -0.71 -4.74
CA HIS A 103 -18.58 -1.32 -3.73
C HIS A 103 -17.88 -2.54 -3.10
N SER A 104 -17.37 -3.46 -3.93
CA SER A 104 -16.69 -4.66 -3.47
C SER A 104 -15.44 -4.33 -2.63
N PHE A 105 -14.61 -3.39 -3.08
CA PHE A 105 -13.40 -3.01 -2.34
C PHE A 105 -13.71 -2.21 -1.07
N ARG A 106 -14.77 -1.39 -1.07
CA ARG A 106 -15.11 -0.54 0.10
C ARG A 106 -15.87 -1.27 1.19
N ASP A 107 -16.33 -2.48 0.93
CA ASP A 107 -16.93 -3.34 1.94
C ASP A 107 -16.02 -3.41 3.19
N PRO A 108 -16.51 -2.98 4.37
CA PRO A 108 -15.70 -2.92 5.57
C PRO A 108 -15.22 -4.30 6.03
N VAL A 109 -15.98 -5.37 5.75
CA VAL A 109 -15.59 -6.75 6.07
C VAL A 109 -14.45 -7.17 5.17
N ILE A 110 -14.56 -6.96 3.85
CA ILE A 110 -13.49 -7.30 2.90
C ILE A 110 -12.20 -6.54 3.25
N ARG A 111 -12.31 -5.25 3.58
CA ARG A 111 -11.15 -4.44 4.00
C ARG A 111 -10.55 -4.95 5.30
N ALA A 112 -11.37 -5.28 6.29
CA ALA A 112 -10.91 -5.84 7.56
C ALA A 112 -10.21 -7.19 7.37
N VAL A 113 -10.72 -8.05 6.47
CA VAL A 113 -10.07 -9.33 6.12
C VAL A 113 -8.69 -9.08 5.53
N TRP A 114 -8.55 -8.24 4.51
CA TRP A 114 -7.24 -7.97 3.92
C TRP A 114 -6.26 -7.35 4.93
N ILE A 115 -6.69 -6.34 5.68
CA ILE A 115 -5.86 -5.69 6.70
C ILE A 115 -5.44 -6.70 7.77
N GLY A 116 -6.39 -7.51 8.25
CA GLY A 116 -6.15 -8.56 9.23
C GLY A 116 -5.18 -9.63 8.73
N SER A 117 -5.32 -10.07 7.48
CA SER A 117 -4.40 -11.03 6.86
C SER A 117 -2.98 -10.49 6.76
N PHE A 118 -2.80 -9.24 6.30
CA PHE A 118 -1.47 -8.63 6.27
C PHE A 118 -0.89 -8.45 7.69
N LEU A 119 -1.69 -7.96 8.65
CA LEU A 119 -1.26 -7.79 10.03
C LEU A 119 -0.82 -9.12 10.66
N ALA A 120 -1.59 -10.20 10.44
CA ALA A 120 -1.26 -11.53 10.92
C ALA A 120 0.04 -12.04 10.27
N GLY A 121 0.18 -11.90 8.95
CA GLY A 121 1.39 -12.29 8.22
C GLY A 121 2.64 -11.58 8.72
N PHE A 122 2.59 -10.25 8.88
CA PHE A 122 3.71 -9.48 9.42
C PHE A 122 4.00 -9.84 10.88
N THR A 123 2.98 -10.03 11.71
CA THR A 123 3.16 -10.49 13.10
C THR A 123 3.89 -11.83 13.14
N LEU A 124 3.53 -12.79 12.28
CA LEU A 124 4.18 -14.11 12.21
C LEU A 124 5.65 -13.98 11.78
N ILE A 125 5.96 -13.14 10.80
CA ILE A 125 7.34 -12.85 10.39
C ILE A 125 8.14 -12.25 11.54
N GLU A 126 7.57 -11.31 12.29
CA GLU A 126 8.25 -10.68 13.43
C GLU A 126 8.44 -11.65 14.61
N LEU A 127 7.51 -12.57 14.83
CA LEU A 127 7.68 -13.65 15.81
C LEU A 127 8.78 -14.63 15.39
N ASP A 128 8.86 -14.96 14.10
CA ASP A 128 9.97 -15.76 13.57
C ASP A 128 11.32 -15.11 13.81
N LYS A 129 11.45 -13.80 13.57
CA LYS A 129 12.69 -13.05 13.83
C LYS A 129 13.14 -13.11 15.30
N GLN A 130 12.18 -13.21 16.23
CA GLN A 130 12.45 -13.19 17.67
C GLN A 130 12.73 -14.58 18.23
N LEU A 131 12.02 -15.58 17.71
CA LEU A 131 11.92 -16.91 18.32
C LEU A 131 12.41 -18.03 17.42
N SER A 132 12.80 -17.73 16.17
CA SER A 132 13.22 -18.70 15.16
C SER A 132 12.21 -19.84 14.94
N LEU A 133 10.90 -19.53 15.00
CA LEU A 133 9.82 -20.53 15.04
C LEU A 133 9.72 -21.36 13.76
N PHE A 134 9.99 -20.76 12.61
CA PHE A 134 9.81 -21.35 11.29
C PHE A 134 11.14 -21.56 10.56
N GLY A 135 12.26 -21.18 11.18
CA GLY A 135 13.60 -21.37 10.64
C GLY A 135 13.86 -20.59 9.34
N MET A 136 13.16 -19.48 9.10
CA MET A 136 13.30 -18.71 7.85
C MET A 136 14.59 -17.88 7.80
N GLY A 137 15.43 -17.89 8.83
CA GLY A 137 16.68 -17.14 8.88
C GLY A 137 16.48 -15.62 9.03
N SER A 138 15.26 -15.19 9.29
CA SER A 138 14.87 -13.80 9.51
C SER A 138 15.58 -13.24 10.74
N VAL A 139 16.43 -12.22 10.59
CA VAL A 139 17.11 -11.57 11.73
C VAL A 139 16.68 -10.12 11.89
N MET A 140 16.66 -9.65 13.14
CA MET A 140 16.54 -8.22 13.43
C MET A 140 17.82 -7.49 13.01
N VAL A 141 17.65 -6.33 12.37
CA VAL A 141 18.76 -5.43 12.03
C VAL A 141 19.10 -4.57 13.24
N THR A 142 20.36 -4.17 13.38
CA THR A 142 20.78 -3.19 14.39
C THR A 142 19.94 -1.91 14.30
N GLY A 143 19.31 -1.54 15.43
CA GLY A 143 18.38 -0.42 15.53
C GLY A 143 16.91 -0.83 15.54
N GLU A 144 16.58 -2.10 15.26
CA GLU A 144 15.21 -2.60 15.38
C GLU A 144 14.88 -3.02 16.83
N SER A 145 13.65 -2.72 17.24
CA SER A 145 13.03 -3.21 18.47
C SER A 145 11.79 -4.02 18.12
N ALA A 146 11.76 -5.26 18.63
CA ALA A 146 10.65 -6.20 18.46
C ALA A 146 9.29 -5.60 18.84
N TRP A 147 9.20 -4.95 20.01
CA TRP A 147 7.96 -4.31 20.46
C TRP A 147 7.55 -3.15 19.55
N LEU A 148 8.51 -2.32 19.13
CA LEU A 148 8.23 -1.21 18.23
C LEU A 148 7.83 -1.70 16.83
N ASN A 149 8.32 -2.86 16.38
CA ASN A 149 7.88 -3.47 15.12
C ASN A 149 6.40 -3.83 15.18
N HIS A 150 5.97 -4.49 16.26
CA HIS A 150 4.55 -4.84 16.47
C HIS A 150 3.66 -3.59 16.52
N LEU A 151 4.07 -2.56 17.27
CA LEU A 151 3.36 -1.28 17.29
C LEU A 151 3.31 -0.61 15.91
N ALA A 152 4.41 -0.67 15.14
CA ALA A 152 4.45 -0.12 13.79
C ALA A 152 3.49 -0.87 12.86
N HIS A 153 3.35 -2.19 12.97
CA HIS A 153 2.36 -2.93 12.18
C HIS A 153 0.92 -2.61 12.59
N LEU A 154 0.63 -2.42 13.88
CA LEU A 154 -0.68 -1.97 14.33
C LEU A 154 -1.01 -0.56 13.81
N ALA A 155 -0.06 0.37 13.90
CA ALA A 155 -0.20 1.70 13.33
C ALA A 155 -0.35 1.65 11.79
N SER A 156 0.40 0.76 11.12
CA SER A 156 0.28 0.48 9.69
C SER A 156 -1.14 0.05 9.32
N ALA A 157 -1.77 -0.83 10.11
CA ALA A 157 -3.14 -1.26 9.89
C ALA A 157 -4.14 -0.10 9.99
N GLY A 158 -3.97 0.80 10.97
CA GLY A 158 -4.78 2.01 11.10
C GLY A 158 -4.61 2.97 9.91
N VAL A 159 -3.37 3.21 9.49
CA VAL A 159 -3.06 4.02 8.30
C VAL A 159 -3.68 3.39 7.04
N ALA A 160 -3.58 2.07 6.92
CA ALA A 160 -4.12 1.33 5.79
C ALA A 160 -5.66 1.40 5.74
N TRP A 161 -6.33 1.37 6.90
CA TRP A 161 -7.76 1.62 6.97
C TRP A 161 -8.12 3.00 6.39
N VAL A 162 -7.44 4.06 6.81
CA VAL A 162 -7.72 5.41 6.30
C VAL A 162 -7.43 5.51 4.79
N LEU A 163 -6.25 5.03 4.35
CA LEU A 163 -5.84 5.11 2.95
C LEU A 163 -6.77 4.34 2.02
N THR A 164 -7.19 3.13 2.38
CA THR A 164 -8.11 2.35 1.55
C THR A 164 -9.50 2.98 1.43
N GLY A 165 -9.95 3.74 2.43
CA GLY A 165 -11.17 4.55 2.32
C GLY A 165 -11.01 5.75 1.38
N ALA A 166 -9.79 6.30 1.27
CA ALA A 166 -9.51 7.49 0.47
C ALA A 166 -9.30 7.19 -1.03
N LEU A 167 -8.85 5.98 -1.38
CA LEU A 167 -8.64 5.58 -2.79
C LEU A 167 -9.96 5.56 -3.55
N ARG A 168 -9.96 6.17 -4.75
CA ARG A 168 -11.17 6.38 -5.55
C ARG A 168 -11.14 5.58 -6.84
N PHE A 169 -12.24 4.88 -7.10
CA PHE A 169 -12.50 4.19 -8.37
C PHE A 169 -13.11 5.14 -9.39
N GLU A 170 -12.37 6.17 -9.75
CA GLU A 170 -12.80 7.13 -10.78
C GLU A 170 -12.23 6.74 -12.16
N PRO A 171 -12.84 7.26 -13.24
CA PRO A 171 -12.31 7.12 -14.59
C PRO A 171 -10.87 7.62 -14.73
N LEU A 172 -10.09 7.01 -15.61
CA LEU A 172 -8.73 7.42 -15.98
C LEU A 172 -8.70 8.15 -17.32
N THR A 173 -9.67 7.87 -18.18
CA THR A 173 -9.81 8.38 -19.55
C THR A 173 -11.21 8.90 -19.81
N GLN A 174 -11.35 9.75 -20.82
CA GLN A 174 -12.67 10.24 -21.26
C GLN A 174 -13.56 9.08 -21.76
N ALA A 175 -12.96 8.09 -22.42
CA ALA A 175 -13.69 6.92 -22.91
C ALA A 175 -14.36 6.12 -21.77
N GLU A 176 -13.72 6.00 -20.60
CA GLU A 176 -14.36 5.36 -19.44
C GLU A 176 -15.55 6.19 -18.92
N ILE A 177 -15.50 7.52 -19.01
CA ILE A 177 -16.63 8.39 -18.65
C ILE A 177 -17.78 8.18 -19.62
N ASP A 178 -17.49 8.18 -20.91
CA ASP A 178 -18.50 8.07 -21.95
C ASP A 178 -19.18 6.68 -21.90
N LEU A 179 -18.39 5.62 -21.71
CA LEU A 179 -18.91 4.28 -21.45
C LEU A 179 -19.83 4.22 -20.23
N GLN A 180 -19.47 4.91 -19.14
CA GLN A 180 -20.31 4.92 -17.95
C GLN A 180 -21.65 5.62 -18.20
N ARG A 181 -21.66 6.73 -18.96
CA ARG A 181 -22.91 7.40 -19.36
C ARG A 181 -23.77 6.51 -20.26
N GLU A 182 -23.16 5.75 -21.16
CA GLU A 182 -23.87 4.78 -22.00
C GLU A 182 -24.51 3.69 -21.15
N LEU A 183 -23.79 3.14 -20.17
CA LEU A 183 -24.32 2.15 -19.25
C LEU A 183 -25.49 2.70 -18.41
N ASP A 184 -25.33 3.90 -17.85
CA ASP A 184 -26.38 4.57 -17.06
C ASP A 184 -27.64 4.84 -17.90
N ALA A 185 -27.49 5.11 -19.20
CA ALA A 185 -28.61 5.30 -20.13
C ALA A 185 -29.34 3.99 -20.49
N LEU A 186 -28.70 2.84 -20.28
CA LEU A 186 -29.29 1.52 -20.51
C LEU A 186 -29.99 0.96 -19.26
N GLU A 187 -29.76 1.54 -18.08
CA GLU A 187 -30.46 1.12 -16.87
C GLU A 187 -31.96 1.50 -16.93
N PRO A 188 -32.89 0.53 -16.73
CA PRO A 188 -34.31 0.83 -16.74
C PRO A 188 -34.65 1.85 -15.65
N GLN A 189 -35.31 2.96 -16.01
CA GLN A 189 -35.81 3.88 -15.00
C GLN A 189 -36.87 3.16 -14.15
N PRO A 190 -36.82 3.28 -12.80
CA PRO A 190 -37.89 2.75 -11.96
C PRO A 190 -39.21 3.41 -12.39
N PRO A 191 -40.31 2.65 -12.48
CA PRO A 191 -41.59 3.21 -12.85
C PRO A 191 -41.91 4.35 -11.88
N HIS A 192 -42.15 5.55 -12.43
CA HIS A 192 -42.59 6.70 -11.66
C HIS A 192 -43.81 6.30 -10.82
N GLY A 193 -43.62 6.23 -9.51
CA GLY A 193 -44.70 6.10 -8.52
C GLY A 193 -45.25 7.47 -8.15
#